data_AF-A0A947UKF9-F1
#
_entry.id   AF-A0A947UKF9-F1
#
_cell.length_a   1.000
_cell.length_b   1.000
_cell.length_c   1.000
_cell.angle_alpha   90.00
_cell.angle_beta   90.00
_cell.angle_gamma   90.00
#
_symmetry.space_group_name_H-M   'P 1'
#
loop_
_entity.id
_entity.type
_entity.pdbx_description
1 polymer ?
#
loop_
_entity_poly.entity_id
_entity_poly.type
_entity_poly.pdbx_seq_one_letter_code
_entity_poly.pdbx_strand_id
1 'polypeptide(L)'
;MRGQLIKRYFITGLLIWVPLVITGWVLSLIVNTLDQSLRLLPEGVHPQHLVGFAIPGAGAVLTLAMILFTGLLATNFIGQKLVVWWDKLLSRIPVVNSVYKAVKQVSDTLFAPNGNAFRKALLIQYPRQGSWTIAFQTGNPGGDIVNHLDGEHVSVYVPTTPNPTSGFFLMLPAKDVIELEMTVDEALKYIISMGVVAPPPHSRAITNN
;
A
#
# COMPACT_ATOMS: atom_id res chain seq x y z
N MET A 1 30.57 -34.57 -10.46
CA MET A 1 31.13 -33.20 -10.60
C MET A 1 30.46 -32.38 -11.72
N ARG A 2 30.29 -32.88 -12.96
CA ARG A 2 29.68 -32.10 -14.07
C ARG A 2 28.21 -31.65 -13.85
N GLY A 3 27.37 -32.48 -13.23
CA GLY A 3 25.96 -32.12 -12.96
C GLY A 3 25.79 -30.95 -11.97
N GLN A 4 26.72 -30.78 -11.03
CA GLN A 4 26.70 -29.64 -10.09
C GLN A 4 27.03 -28.32 -10.77
N LEU A 5 27.87 -28.32 -11.81
CA LEU A 5 28.20 -27.13 -12.59
C LEU A 5 27.02 -26.68 -13.44
N ILE A 6 26.34 -27.61 -14.13
CA ILE A 6 25.12 -27.29 -14.92
C ILE A 6 24.02 -26.73 -14.00
N LYS A 7 23.79 -27.37 -12.85
CA LYS A 7 22.82 -26.88 -11.85
C LYS A 7 23.16 -25.48 -11.36
N ARG A 8 24.45 -25.18 -11.12
CA ARG A 8 24.90 -23.84 -10.70
C ARG A 8 24.62 -22.80 -11.78
N TYR A 9 24.98 -23.04 -13.04
CA TYR A 9 24.71 -22.11 -14.13
C TYR A 9 23.21 -21.89 -14.35
N PHE A 10 22.41 -22.95 -14.27
CA PHE A 10 20.95 -22.85 -14.38
C PHE A 10 20.34 -21.99 -13.26
N ILE A 11 20.73 -22.24 -11.99
CA ILE A 11 20.23 -21.44 -10.85
C ILE A 11 20.68 -19.99 -10.96
N THR A 12 21.93 -19.71 -11.34
CA THR A 12 22.41 -18.34 -11.55
C THR A 12 21.63 -17.65 -12.67
N GLY A 13 21.36 -18.34 -13.79
CA GLY A 13 20.52 -17.80 -14.86
C GLY A 13 19.09 -17.52 -14.40
N LEU A 14 18.50 -18.43 -13.62
CA LEU A 14 17.16 -18.26 -13.06
C LEU A 14 17.07 -17.05 -12.13
N LEU A 15 18.06 -16.86 -11.24
CA LEU A 15 18.11 -15.73 -10.32
C LEU A 15 18.20 -14.37 -11.02
N ILE A 16 18.78 -14.32 -12.22
CA ILE A 16 18.86 -13.10 -13.03
C ILE A 16 17.56 -12.88 -13.81
N TRP A 17 17.06 -13.91 -14.48
CA TRP A 17 15.92 -13.77 -15.40
C TRP A 17 14.57 -13.70 -14.70
N VAL A 18 14.36 -14.42 -13.59
CA VAL A 18 13.07 -14.45 -12.89
C VAL A 18 12.61 -13.05 -12.45
N PRO A 19 13.44 -12.23 -11.77
CA PRO A 19 13.04 -10.87 -11.40
C PRO A 19 12.72 -9.99 -12.62
N LEU A 20 13.49 -10.10 -13.71
CA LEU A 20 13.27 -9.32 -14.94
C LEU A 20 11.94 -9.68 -15.62
N VAL A 21 11.67 -10.99 -15.76
CA VAL A 21 10.42 -11.49 -16.37
C VAL A 21 9.22 -11.10 -15.50
N ILE A 22 9.32 -11.26 -14.19
CA ILE A 22 8.25 -10.84 -13.26
C ILE A 22 8.00 -9.33 -13.37
N THR A 23 9.07 -8.52 -13.42
CA THR A 23 8.94 -7.06 -13.56
C THR A 23 8.24 -6.70 -14.88
N GLY A 24 8.67 -7.28 -16.00
CA GLY A 24 8.02 -7.06 -17.31
C GLY A 24 6.56 -7.49 -17.33
N TRP A 25 6.25 -8.63 -16.69
CA TRP A 25 4.88 -9.11 -16.55
C TRP A 25 4.00 -8.14 -15.74
N VAL A 26 4.47 -7.67 -14.57
CA VAL A 26 3.74 -6.70 -13.74
C VAL A 26 3.52 -5.38 -14.48
N LEU A 27 4.56 -4.85 -15.16
CA LEU A 27 4.43 -3.64 -15.96
C LEU A 27 3.39 -3.81 -17.08
N SER A 28 3.41 -4.95 -17.77
CA SER A 28 2.42 -5.24 -18.81
C SER A 28 0.99 -5.34 -18.24
N LEU A 29 0.82 -5.92 -17.03
CA LEU A 29 -0.48 -6.02 -16.37
C LEU A 29 -1.03 -4.62 -16.06
N ILE A 30 -0.19 -3.73 -15.50
CA ILE A 30 -0.58 -2.35 -15.20
C ILE A 30 -0.96 -1.61 -16.48
N VAL A 31 -0.08 -1.63 -17.50
CA VAL A 31 -0.31 -0.93 -18.77
C VAL A 31 -1.58 -1.44 -19.45
N ASN A 32 -1.76 -2.76 -19.57
CA ASN A 32 -2.93 -3.35 -20.20
C ASN A 32 -4.22 -3.04 -19.44
N THR A 33 -4.16 -2.96 -18.10
CA THR A 33 -5.32 -2.58 -17.28
C THR A 33 -5.68 -1.12 -17.52
N LEU A 34 -4.68 -0.22 -17.55
CA LEU A 34 -4.91 1.20 -17.83
C LEU A 34 -5.36 1.44 -19.27
N ASP A 35 -4.90 0.65 -20.24
CA ASP A 35 -5.34 0.72 -21.64
C ASP A 35 -6.83 0.36 -21.80
N GLN A 36 -7.46 -0.32 -20.85
CA GLN A 36 -8.92 -0.51 -20.84
C GLN A 36 -9.68 0.81 -20.70
N SER A 37 -9.07 1.85 -20.11
CA SER A 37 -9.69 3.19 -20.02
C SER A 37 -9.98 3.81 -21.39
N LEU A 38 -9.24 3.41 -22.44
CA LEU A 38 -9.50 3.88 -23.80
C LEU A 38 -10.91 3.48 -24.27
N ARG A 39 -11.50 2.40 -23.73
CA ARG A 39 -12.88 1.99 -24.04
C ARG A 39 -13.94 2.97 -23.52
N LEU A 40 -13.58 3.90 -22.64
CA LEU A 40 -14.48 4.97 -22.20
C LEU A 40 -14.64 6.07 -23.26
N LEU A 41 -13.72 6.13 -24.24
CA LEU A 41 -13.83 7.05 -25.37
C LEU A 41 -14.58 6.39 -26.54
N PRO A 42 -15.29 7.17 -27.37
CA PRO A 42 -15.85 6.68 -28.63
C PRO A 42 -14.76 6.14 -29.57
N GLU A 43 -15.07 5.11 -30.36
CA GLU A 43 -14.12 4.43 -31.25
C GLU A 43 -13.30 5.38 -32.14
N GLY A 44 -13.92 6.48 -32.61
CA GLY A 44 -13.26 7.47 -33.47
C GLY A 44 -12.11 8.27 -32.83
N VAL A 45 -11.97 8.24 -31.50
CA VAL A 45 -10.90 8.95 -30.76
C VAL A 45 -9.77 8.01 -30.32
N HIS A 46 -9.87 6.71 -30.67
CA HIS A 46 -8.81 5.77 -30.31
C HIS A 46 -7.52 6.11 -31.09
N PRO A 47 -6.35 6.02 -30.44
CA PRO A 47 -5.05 6.23 -31.09
C PRO A 47 -4.86 5.36 -32.34
N GLN A 48 -5.48 4.17 -32.36
CA GLN A 48 -5.48 3.24 -33.48
C GLN A 48 -6.11 3.83 -34.76
N HIS A 49 -7.17 4.64 -34.62
CA HIS A 49 -7.84 5.30 -35.75
C HIS A 49 -7.18 6.63 -36.14
N LEU A 50 -6.51 7.30 -35.21
CA LEU A 50 -5.86 8.59 -35.44
C LEU A 50 -4.44 8.47 -36.00
N VAL A 51 -3.68 7.45 -35.57
CA VAL A 51 -2.24 7.29 -35.88
C VAL A 51 -1.98 6.03 -36.71
N GLY A 52 -3.00 5.17 -36.92
CA GLY A 52 -2.90 3.97 -37.76
C GLY A 52 -2.24 2.76 -37.09
N PHE A 53 -1.79 2.88 -35.84
CA PHE A 53 -1.28 1.77 -35.02
C PHE A 53 -1.66 1.93 -33.55
N ALA A 54 -1.75 0.82 -32.82
CA ALA A 54 -1.97 0.85 -31.39
C ALA A 54 -0.70 1.32 -30.68
N ILE A 55 -0.79 2.37 -29.87
CA ILE A 55 0.28 2.81 -28.99
C ILE A 55 0.04 2.16 -27.62
N PRO A 56 0.84 1.16 -27.21
CA PRO A 56 0.71 0.55 -25.88
C PRO A 56 0.94 1.61 -24.80
N GLY A 57 0.07 1.68 -23.80
CA GLY A 57 0.14 2.68 -22.72
C GLY A 57 -0.53 4.02 -23.02
N ALA A 58 -1.19 4.18 -24.16
CA ALA A 58 -1.98 5.39 -24.43
C ALA A 58 -3.14 5.57 -23.43
N GLY A 59 -3.74 4.48 -22.95
CA GLY A 59 -4.76 4.57 -21.89
C GLY A 59 -4.17 4.84 -20.52
N ALA A 60 -2.91 4.48 -20.27
CA ALA A 60 -2.20 4.95 -19.07
C ALA A 60 -2.07 6.48 -19.06
N VAL A 61 -1.68 7.08 -20.18
CA VAL A 61 -1.64 8.55 -20.32
C VAL A 61 -3.02 9.17 -20.15
N LEU A 62 -4.05 8.59 -20.79
CA LEU A 62 -5.43 9.06 -20.63
C LEU A 62 -5.90 8.99 -19.18
N THR A 63 -5.63 7.88 -18.49
CA THR A 63 -6.01 7.68 -17.09
C THR A 63 -5.31 8.71 -16.19
N LEU A 64 -4.01 8.93 -16.38
CA LEU A 64 -3.26 9.96 -15.67
C LEU A 64 -3.82 11.36 -15.93
N ALA A 65 -4.16 11.67 -17.18
CA ALA A 65 -4.79 12.94 -17.54
C ALA A 65 -6.16 13.12 -16.89
N MET A 66 -7.00 12.08 -16.85
CA MET A 66 -8.29 12.10 -16.16
C MET A 66 -8.11 12.33 -14.65
N ILE A 67 -7.16 11.64 -14.00
CA ILE A 67 -6.86 11.84 -12.57
C ILE A 67 -6.42 13.28 -12.32
N LEU A 68 -5.51 13.82 -13.14
CA LEU A 68 -5.04 15.19 -12.99
C LEU A 68 -6.16 16.20 -13.21
N PHE A 69 -6.97 16.00 -14.25
CA PHE A 69 -8.09 16.89 -14.58
C PHE A 69 -9.17 16.87 -13.49
N THR A 70 -9.55 15.69 -13.01
CA THR A 70 -10.50 15.55 -11.89
C THR A 70 -9.95 16.18 -10.61
N GLY A 71 -8.65 16.03 -10.33
CA GLY A 71 -7.98 16.71 -9.22
C GLY A 71 -8.03 18.24 -9.35
N LEU A 72 -7.69 18.78 -10.52
CA LEU A 72 -7.76 20.21 -10.82
C LEU A 72 -9.19 20.77 -10.71
N LEU A 73 -10.20 20.00 -11.13
CA LEU A 73 -11.59 20.41 -10.93
C LEU A 73 -11.95 20.39 -9.45
N ALA A 74 -11.58 19.32 -8.73
CA ALA A 74 -11.89 19.13 -7.31
C ALA A 74 -11.26 20.17 -6.38
N THR A 75 -10.15 20.80 -6.77
CA THR A 75 -9.55 21.91 -6.00
C THR A 75 -10.29 23.24 -6.16
N ASN A 76 -11.14 23.38 -7.18
CA ASN A 76 -11.95 24.57 -7.40
C ASN A 76 -13.28 24.50 -6.62
N PHE A 77 -13.82 25.68 -6.26
CA PHE A 77 -15.08 25.78 -5.50
C PHE A 77 -16.26 25.01 -6.11
N ILE A 78 -16.35 25.00 -7.45
CA ILE A 78 -17.39 24.26 -8.19
C ILE A 78 -17.16 22.75 -8.06
N GLY A 79 -15.93 22.28 -8.19
CA GLY A 79 -15.61 20.85 -8.06
C GLY A 79 -15.82 20.34 -6.64
N GLN A 80 -15.44 21.13 -5.62
CA GLN A 80 -15.75 20.79 -4.22
C GLN A 80 -17.26 20.61 -4.00
N LYS A 81 -18.09 21.49 -4.57
CA LYS A 81 -19.56 21.35 -4.52
C LYS A 81 -20.05 20.11 -5.26
N LEU A 82 -19.49 19.79 -6.42
CA LEU A 82 -19.83 18.60 -7.19
C LEU A 82 -19.48 17.31 -6.44
N VAL A 83 -18.31 17.25 -5.79
CA VAL A 83 -17.89 16.11 -4.97
C VAL A 83 -18.86 15.91 -3.80
N VAL A 84 -19.21 16.97 -3.07
CA VAL A 84 -20.18 16.89 -1.96
C VAL A 84 -21.57 16.46 -2.44
N TRP A 85 -21.99 16.93 -3.62
CA TRP A 85 -23.25 16.50 -4.22
C TRP A 85 -23.23 15.02 -4.60
N TRP A 86 -22.12 14.55 -5.19
CA TRP A 86 -21.91 13.15 -5.54
C TRP A 86 -21.90 12.24 -4.30
N ASP A 87 -21.21 12.65 -3.23
CA ASP A 87 -21.21 11.96 -1.93
C ASP A 87 -22.64 11.81 -1.38
N LYS A 88 -23.44 12.88 -1.45
CA LYS A 88 -24.84 12.84 -1.04
C LYS A 88 -25.67 11.89 -1.91
N LEU A 89 -25.45 11.87 -3.22
CA LEU A 89 -26.16 10.98 -4.14
C LEU A 89 -25.86 9.52 -3.82
N LEU A 90 -24.58 9.15 -3.70
CA LEU A 90 -24.15 7.79 -3.37
C LEU A 90 -24.63 7.37 -1.97
N SER A 91 -24.71 8.31 -1.02
CA SER A 91 -25.18 8.01 0.33
C SER A 91 -26.66 7.59 0.42
N ARG A 92 -27.46 7.86 -0.61
CA ARG A 92 -28.88 7.50 -0.68
C ARG A 92 -29.13 6.09 -1.21
N ILE A 93 -28.14 5.46 -1.83
CA ILE A 93 -28.28 4.10 -2.36
C ILE A 93 -27.89 3.12 -1.24
N PRO A 94 -28.85 2.30 -0.73
CA PRO A 94 -28.54 1.27 0.26
C PRO A 94 -27.44 0.33 -0.27
N VAL A 95 -26.57 -0.19 0.60
CA VAL A 95 -25.38 -1.01 0.26
C VAL A 95 -24.22 -0.23 -0.40
N VAL A 96 -24.49 0.60 -1.41
CA VAL A 96 -23.44 1.40 -2.08
C VAL A 96 -22.83 2.42 -1.10
N ASN A 97 -23.66 3.05 -0.27
CA ASN A 97 -23.21 4.00 0.76
C ASN A 97 -22.18 3.39 1.72
N SER A 98 -22.40 2.17 2.22
CA SER A 98 -21.48 1.52 3.16
C SER A 98 -20.14 1.17 2.52
N VAL A 99 -20.15 0.63 1.31
CA VAL A 99 -18.92 0.29 0.58
C VAL A 99 -18.15 1.55 0.19
N TYR A 100 -18.85 2.54 -0.38
CA TYR A 100 -18.24 3.80 -0.80
C TYR A 100 -17.62 4.55 0.38
N LYS A 101 -18.33 4.67 1.52
CA LYS A 101 -17.80 5.33 2.72
C LYS A 101 -16.61 4.60 3.31
N ALA A 102 -16.61 3.26 3.34
CA ALA A 102 -15.47 2.49 3.82
C ALA A 102 -14.24 2.72 2.94
N VAL A 103 -14.38 2.65 1.62
CA VAL A 103 -13.29 2.89 0.67
C VAL A 103 -12.80 4.34 0.72
N LYS A 104 -13.72 5.30 0.81
CA LYS A 104 -13.41 6.73 0.92
C LYS A 104 -12.68 7.02 2.23
N GLN A 105 -13.14 6.47 3.35
CA GLN A 105 -12.51 6.64 4.66
C GLN A 105 -11.09 6.05 4.68
N VAL A 106 -10.89 4.86 4.11
CA VAL A 106 -9.56 4.27 3.98
C VAL A 106 -8.67 5.15 3.10
N SER A 107 -9.15 5.59 1.94
CA SER A 107 -8.41 6.49 1.05
C SER A 107 -8.06 7.82 1.73
N ASP A 108 -9.02 8.47 2.37
CA ASP A 108 -8.81 9.74 3.10
C ASP A 108 -7.79 9.56 4.23
N THR A 109 -7.74 8.39 4.88
CA THR A 109 -6.80 8.10 5.96
C THR A 109 -5.39 7.79 5.43
N LEU A 110 -5.28 7.01 4.36
CA LEU A 110 -4.00 6.64 3.73
C LEU A 110 -3.34 7.83 3.00
N PHE A 111 -4.14 8.69 2.38
CA PHE A 111 -3.67 9.79 1.54
C PHE A 111 -3.85 11.18 2.14
N ALA A 112 -4.23 11.29 3.43
CA ALA A 112 -4.22 12.56 4.12
C ALA A 112 -2.81 13.19 4.01
N PRO A 113 -2.69 14.51 3.76
CA PRO A 113 -1.39 15.19 3.68
C PRO A 113 -0.50 15.00 4.93
N ASN A 114 -1.12 14.63 6.06
CA ASN A 114 -0.49 14.30 7.33
C ASN A 114 -0.75 12.81 7.75
N GLY A 115 -1.03 11.93 6.79
CA GLY A 115 -1.67 10.62 6.96
C GLY A 115 -0.94 9.62 7.86
N ASN A 116 -1.68 9.07 8.83
CA ASN A 116 -1.19 8.31 9.97
C ASN A 116 -1.00 6.81 9.73
N ALA A 117 -1.23 6.33 8.51
CA ALA A 117 -1.14 4.91 8.23
C ALA A 117 0.32 4.50 8.04
N PHE A 118 0.78 3.52 8.83
CA PHE A 118 2.16 3.02 8.83
C PHE A 118 3.18 4.11 9.21
N ARG A 119 2.89 4.95 10.21
CA ARG A 119 3.80 6.03 10.63
C ARG A 119 5.23 5.54 10.91
N LYS A 120 5.32 4.38 11.58
CA LYS A 120 6.54 3.89 12.22
C LYS A 120 6.58 2.37 12.20
N ALA A 121 7.77 1.81 12.04
CA ALA A 121 8.04 0.41 12.37
C ALA A 121 8.17 0.28 13.89
N LEU A 122 7.51 -0.72 14.45
CA LEU A 122 7.43 -0.98 15.88
C LEU A 122 7.93 -2.39 16.17
N LEU A 123 8.53 -2.60 17.33
CA LEU A 123 8.88 -3.90 17.86
C LEU A 123 7.97 -4.20 19.05
N ILE A 124 7.25 -5.31 18.96
CA ILE A 124 6.25 -5.72 19.95
C ILE A 124 6.45 -7.18 20.35
N GLN A 125 5.90 -7.57 21.50
CA GLN A 125 5.86 -8.97 21.91
C GLN A 125 4.57 -9.63 21.42
N TYR A 126 4.68 -10.60 20.51
CA TYR A 126 3.56 -11.35 19.94
C TYR A 126 4.04 -12.74 19.43
N PRO A 127 3.23 -13.80 19.56
CA PRO A 127 1.92 -13.88 20.23
C PRO A 127 2.02 -14.06 21.76
N ARG A 128 3.24 -14.12 22.32
CA ARG A 128 3.47 -14.28 23.76
C ARG A 128 4.67 -13.45 24.22
N GLN A 129 4.77 -13.27 25.54
CA GLN A 129 5.92 -12.63 26.16
C GLN A 129 7.25 -13.35 25.80
N GLY A 130 8.28 -12.56 25.48
CA GLY A 130 9.58 -13.00 25.01
C GLY A 130 9.67 -13.33 23.51
N SER A 131 8.55 -13.34 22.78
CA SER A 131 8.51 -13.53 21.32
C SER A 131 8.32 -12.19 20.64
N TRP A 132 9.29 -11.74 19.84
CA TRP A 132 9.29 -10.41 19.24
C TRP A 132 8.93 -10.45 17.77
N THR A 133 8.14 -9.48 17.32
CA THR A 133 7.86 -9.26 15.91
C THR A 133 7.86 -7.78 15.58
N ILE A 134 8.12 -7.48 14.31
CA ILE A 134 7.91 -6.15 13.76
C ILE A 134 6.41 -5.97 13.49
N ALA A 135 5.90 -4.80 13.84
CA ALA A 135 4.55 -4.34 13.57
C ALA A 135 4.61 -2.91 13.01
N PHE A 136 3.50 -2.41 12.51
CA PHE A 136 3.41 -1.04 12.00
C PHE A 136 2.34 -0.25 12.72
N GLN A 137 2.67 0.96 13.15
CA GLN A 137 1.68 1.83 13.78
C GLN A 137 0.65 2.27 12.73
N THR A 138 -0.62 1.98 12.99
CA THR A 138 -1.75 2.36 12.11
C THR A 138 -2.56 3.52 12.67
N GLY A 139 -2.43 3.81 13.97
CA GLY A 139 -3.10 4.92 14.64
C GLY A 139 -3.26 4.66 16.13
N ASN A 140 -4.29 5.27 16.71
CA ASN A 140 -4.72 5.05 18.09
C ASN A 140 -6.12 4.41 18.09
N PRO A 141 -6.48 3.60 19.10
CA PRO A 141 -7.83 3.11 19.26
C PRO A 141 -8.83 4.27 19.32
N GLY A 142 -9.99 4.11 18.70
CA GLY A 142 -11.03 5.13 18.65
C GLY A 142 -12.42 4.55 18.83
N GLY A 143 -13.41 5.43 19.05
CA GLY A 143 -14.79 5.04 19.27
C GLY A 143 -14.99 4.28 20.58
N ASP A 144 -15.87 3.29 20.56
CA ASP A 144 -16.28 2.54 21.77
C ASP A 144 -15.13 1.73 22.40
N ILE A 145 -14.12 1.36 21.59
CA ILE A 145 -12.98 0.56 22.06
C ILE A 145 -12.20 1.29 23.18
N VAL A 146 -12.13 2.62 23.12
CA VAL A 146 -11.43 3.43 24.13
C VAL A 146 -12.07 3.30 25.51
N ASN A 147 -13.38 3.01 25.57
CA ASN A 147 -14.11 2.82 26.84
C ASN A 147 -13.74 1.51 27.55
N HIS A 148 -13.04 0.60 26.85
CA HIS A 148 -12.66 -0.72 27.33
C HIS A 148 -11.15 -0.90 27.51
N LEU A 149 -10.35 0.12 27.19
CA LEU A 149 -8.90 0.09 27.27
C LEU A 149 -8.40 1.10 28.31
N ASP A 150 -7.73 0.62 29.35
CA ASP A 150 -7.20 1.47 30.41
C ASP A 150 -5.86 2.09 30.02
N GLY A 151 -5.82 3.41 29.90
CA GLY A 151 -4.61 4.16 29.59
C GLY A 151 -4.28 4.23 28.09
N GLU A 152 -3.09 4.76 27.79
CA GLU A 152 -2.71 5.03 26.40
C GLU A 152 -2.39 3.74 25.64
N HIS A 153 -3.07 3.56 24.51
CA HIS A 153 -2.92 2.41 23.62
C HIS A 153 -2.63 2.86 22.20
N VAL A 154 -1.94 2.00 21.45
CA VAL A 154 -1.66 2.19 20.03
C VAL A 154 -2.25 1.05 19.21
N SER A 155 -2.77 1.39 18.04
CA SER A 155 -3.30 0.44 17.06
C SER A 155 -2.17 0.02 16.12
N VAL A 156 -1.89 -1.28 16.04
CA VAL A 156 -0.77 -1.82 15.26
C VAL A 156 -1.22 -2.92 14.31
N TYR A 157 -0.56 -3.00 13.16
CA TYR A 157 -0.69 -4.09 12.20
C TYR A 157 0.52 -5.02 12.26
N VAL A 158 0.28 -6.30 12.48
CA VAL A 158 1.30 -7.35 12.49
C VAL A 158 1.18 -8.16 11.19
N PRO A 159 2.07 -7.99 10.21
CA PRO A 159 2.00 -8.72 8.95
C PRO A 159 2.39 -10.19 9.11
N THR A 160 1.88 -11.04 8.22
CA THR A 160 2.39 -12.40 8.01
C THR A 160 3.60 -12.40 7.08
N THR A 161 4.49 -13.39 7.25
CA THR A 161 5.63 -13.61 6.36
C THR A 161 5.38 -14.82 5.43
N PRO A 162 5.93 -14.82 4.20
CA PRO A 162 6.61 -13.71 3.52
C PRO A 162 5.64 -12.69 2.89
N ASN A 163 4.33 -12.95 2.91
CA ASN A 163 3.32 -12.11 2.26
C ASN A 163 2.66 -11.13 3.27
N PRO A 164 2.97 -9.82 3.25
CA PRO A 164 2.50 -8.85 4.22
C PRO A 164 1.09 -8.31 3.90
N THR A 165 0.35 -8.91 2.96
CA THR A 165 -1.03 -8.53 2.66
C THR A 165 -2.04 -9.04 3.69
N SER A 166 -1.66 -10.03 4.49
CA SER A 166 -2.44 -10.55 5.61
C SER A 166 -1.70 -10.32 6.92
N GLY A 167 -2.45 -10.34 8.02
CA GLY A 167 -1.90 -10.07 9.34
C GLY A 167 -2.97 -9.96 10.41
N PHE A 168 -2.54 -9.47 11.57
CA PHE A 168 -3.40 -9.20 12.71
C PHE A 168 -3.45 -7.71 12.98
N PHE A 169 -4.62 -7.22 13.37
CA PHE A 169 -4.80 -5.90 13.96
C PHE A 169 -4.85 -6.04 15.47
N LEU A 170 -3.93 -5.37 16.17
CA LEU A 170 -3.81 -5.43 17.62
C LEU A 170 -3.86 -4.02 18.22
N MET A 171 -4.33 -3.93 19.45
CA MET A 171 -4.27 -2.72 20.27
C MET A 171 -3.46 -3.05 21.52
N LEU A 172 -2.36 -2.33 21.72
CA LEU A 172 -1.39 -2.61 22.77
C LEU A 172 -1.18 -1.36 23.62
N PRO A 173 -0.91 -1.49 24.94
CA PRO A 173 -0.48 -0.37 25.75
C PRO A 173 0.76 0.30 25.13
N ALA A 174 0.78 1.62 25.04
CA ALA A 174 1.88 2.35 24.40
C ALA A 174 3.26 2.04 25.03
N LYS A 175 3.27 1.74 26.33
CA LYS A 175 4.47 1.34 27.10
C LYS A 175 5.06 -0.02 26.69
N ASP A 176 4.28 -0.89 26.06
CA ASP A 176 4.69 -2.25 25.67
C ASP A 176 5.19 -2.32 24.21
N VAL A 177 5.31 -1.16 23.58
CA VAL A 177 5.69 -0.99 22.18
C VAL A 177 7.00 -0.22 22.09
N ILE A 178 7.95 -0.73 21.31
CA ILE A 178 9.24 -0.09 21.09
C ILE A 178 9.26 0.47 19.66
N GLU A 179 9.48 1.77 19.51
CA GLU A 179 9.69 2.37 18.20
C GLU A 179 11.06 1.95 17.63
N LEU A 180 11.07 1.55 16.36
CA LEU A 180 12.29 1.23 15.63
C LEU A 180 12.72 2.41 14.77
N GLU A 181 14.03 2.66 14.71
CA GLU A 181 14.64 3.69 13.87
C GLU A 181 14.60 3.36 12.36
N MET A 182 14.27 2.10 12.00
CA MET A 182 14.22 1.69 10.60
C MET A 182 12.98 2.25 9.89
N THR A 183 13.13 2.51 8.60
CA THR A 183 12.00 2.91 7.77
C THR A 183 11.01 1.76 7.59
N VAL A 184 9.77 2.10 7.23
CA VAL A 184 8.73 1.10 6.91
C VAL A 184 9.16 0.19 5.75
N ASP A 185 9.84 0.73 4.74
CA ASP A 185 10.36 -0.04 3.60
C ASP A 185 11.45 -1.04 4.01
N GLU A 186 12.38 -0.61 4.88
CA GLU A 186 13.40 -1.49 5.46
C GLU A 186 12.77 -2.64 6.25
N ALA A 187 11.79 -2.33 7.10
CA ALA A 187 11.04 -3.33 7.86
C ALA A 187 10.30 -4.32 6.94
N LEU A 188 9.60 -3.84 5.91
CA LEU A 188 8.89 -4.69 4.95
C LEU A 188 9.83 -5.61 4.20
N LYS A 189 10.99 -5.12 3.74
CA LYS A 189 12.02 -5.97 3.09
C LYS A 189 12.52 -7.07 4.02
N TYR A 190 12.74 -6.76 5.29
CA TYR A 190 13.18 -7.75 6.28
C TYR A 190 12.11 -8.83 6.54
N ILE A 191 10.84 -8.42 6.66
CA ILE A 191 9.69 -9.31 6.85
C ILE A 191 9.47 -10.21 5.63
N ILE A 192 9.42 -9.64 4.42
CA ILE A 192 9.19 -10.38 3.16
C ILE A 192 10.32 -11.38 2.91
N SER A 193 11.56 -11.01 3.23
CA SER A 193 12.71 -11.91 3.12
C SER A 193 12.80 -12.94 4.24
N MET A 194 11.81 -13.04 5.14
CA MET A 194 11.81 -13.94 6.28
C MET A 194 13.05 -13.80 7.17
N GLY A 195 13.58 -12.58 7.30
CA GLY A 195 14.76 -12.30 8.10
C GLY A 195 16.09 -12.43 7.37
N VAL A 196 16.10 -12.71 6.06
CA VAL A 196 17.35 -12.89 5.31
C VAL A 196 18.00 -11.56 4.92
N VAL A 197 17.21 -10.53 4.63
CA VAL A 197 17.69 -9.20 4.22
C VAL A 197 17.57 -8.24 5.40
N ALA A 198 18.57 -8.26 6.29
CA ALA A 198 18.60 -7.41 7.47
C ALA A 198 18.71 -5.91 7.12
N PRO A 199 17.99 -5.02 7.83
CA PRO A 199 18.11 -3.58 7.65
C PRO A 199 19.49 -3.10 8.12
N PRO A 200 20.00 -1.97 7.58
CA PRO A 200 21.28 -1.42 7.98
C PRO A 200 21.29 -1.04 9.46
N PRO A 201 22.47 -1.02 10.12
CA PRO A 201 22.57 -0.60 11.51
C PRO A 201 22.20 0.88 11.65
N HIS A 202 21.21 1.18 12.50
CA HIS A 202 20.91 2.53 12.92
C HIS A 202 21.54 2.79 14.29
N SER A 203 22.33 3.87 14.41
CA SER A 203 22.94 4.25 15.68
C SER A 203 21.87 4.67 16.66
N ARG A 204 21.65 3.86 17.71
CA ARG A 204 20.74 4.20 18.81
C ARG A 204 21.24 5.51 19.44
N ALA A 205 20.46 6.59 19.38
CA ALA A 205 20.69 7.72 20.26
C ALA A 205 20.43 7.22 21.69
N ILE A 206 21.50 6.95 22.44
CA ILE A 206 21.39 6.58 23.85
C ILE A 206 20.91 7.84 24.58
N THR A 207 19.59 8.00 24.73
CA THR A 207 19.04 8.91 25.71
C THR A 207 19.24 8.26 27.07
N ASN A 208 20.36 8.58 27.71
CA ASN A 208 20.57 8.33 29.13
C ASN A 208 19.45 9.06 29.89
N ASN A 209 18.54 8.31 30.50
CA ASN A 209 17.62 8.79 31.53
C ASN A 209 17.93 8.02 32.81
#